data_AF-A0A1B6VYQ4-F1
#
_entry.id   AF-A0A1B6VYQ4-F1
#
_cell.length_a   1.000
_cell.length_b   1.000
_cell.length_c   1.000
_cell.angle_alpha   90.00
_cell.angle_beta   90.00
_cell.angle_gamma   90.00
#
_symmetry.space_group_name_H-M   'P 1'
#
loop_
_entity.id
_entity.type
_entity.pdbx_description
1 polymer ?
#
loop_
_entity_poly.entity_id
_entity_poly.type
_entity_poly.pdbx_seq_one_letter_code
_entity_poly.pdbx_strand_id
1 'polypeptide(L)'
;MKKFIPALLLCLPLAAMAAPVTHIRTQKDFCQGLLQGAAFNRYLEQTCAFNEGVVEKITQITDRQCKNVFTPAQIEALQKEAVDDGKMLLNRYGKGQFCQDNFPGYRDAGILMEELRQRGL
;
A
#
# COMPACT_ATOMS: atom_id res chain seq x y z
N MET A 1 -8.25 -38.43 45.17
CA MET A 1 -7.04 -37.78 44.59
C MET A 1 -6.76 -38.37 43.22
N LYS A 2 -6.88 -37.57 42.15
CA LYS A 2 -6.07 -37.57 40.90
C LYS A 2 -6.85 -36.75 39.87
N LYS A 3 -6.38 -35.51 39.67
CA LYS A 3 -6.90 -34.57 38.67
C LYS A 3 -6.33 -34.98 37.32
N PHE A 4 -7.19 -35.35 36.37
CA PHE A 4 -6.79 -35.48 34.97
C PHE A 4 -6.91 -34.11 34.32
N ILE A 5 -5.77 -33.53 33.98
CA ILE A 5 -5.69 -32.31 33.18
C ILE A 5 -5.85 -32.75 31.72
N PRO A 6 -6.91 -32.33 30.99
CA PRO A 6 -6.91 -32.52 29.56
C PRO A 6 -5.91 -31.52 28.99
N ALA A 7 -4.87 -32.04 28.35
CA ALA A 7 -3.94 -31.28 27.53
C ALA A 7 -4.71 -30.73 26.34
N LEU A 8 -5.34 -29.56 26.52
CA LEU A 8 -5.83 -28.73 25.44
C LEU A 8 -4.57 -28.19 24.74
N LEU A 9 -4.11 -28.92 23.74
CA LEU A 9 -3.12 -28.47 22.78
C LEU A 9 -3.68 -27.21 22.11
N LEU A 10 -3.21 -26.08 22.63
CA LEU A 10 -3.28 -24.76 22.04
C LEU A 10 -2.74 -24.83 20.60
N CYS A 11 -3.62 -25.09 19.64
CA CYS A 11 -3.44 -24.63 18.27
C CYS A 11 -3.52 -23.10 18.31
N LEU A 12 -2.45 -22.45 18.74
CA LEU A 12 -2.27 -21.02 18.54
C LEU A 12 -2.16 -20.82 17.02
N PRO A 13 -3.11 -20.15 16.37
CA PRO A 13 -2.86 -19.72 15.01
C PRO A 13 -1.66 -18.78 15.09
N LEU A 14 -0.59 -19.11 14.37
CA LEU A 14 0.45 -18.13 14.05
C LEU A 14 -0.28 -17.04 13.25
N ALA A 15 -0.79 -16.03 13.95
CA ALA A 15 -1.19 -14.79 13.35
C ALA A 15 0.09 -14.23 12.73
N ALA A 16 0.19 -14.35 11.40
CA ALA A 16 1.12 -13.57 10.63
C ALA A 16 0.80 -12.10 10.95
N MET A 17 1.59 -11.52 11.86
CA MET A 17 1.48 -10.12 12.20
C MET A 17 1.84 -9.36 10.92
N ALA A 18 0.82 -8.90 10.20
CA ALA A 18 1.01 -7.92 9.15
C ALA A 18 1.81 -6.77 9.76
N ALA A 19 2.91 -6.37 9.12
CA ALA A 19 3.70 -5.25 9.59
C ALA A 19 2.77 -4.04 9.79
N PRO A 20 2.88 -3.34 10.94
CA PRO A 20 1.97 -2.25 11.24
C PRO A 20 2.10 -1.16 10.17
N VAL A 21 0.96 -0.66 9.68
CA VAL A 21 0.91 0.52 8.82
C VAL A 21 1.68 1.64 9.52
N THR A 22 2.73 2.16 8.87
CA THR A 22 3.51 3.27 9.41
C THR A 22 2.58 4.46 9.62
N HIS A 23 2.32 4.81 10.87
CA HIS A 23 1.59 6.03 11.18
C HIS A 23 2.32 7.22 10.54
N ILE A 24 1.60 8.04 9.76
CA ILE A 24 2.13 9.28 9.19
C ILE A 24 2.42 10.23 10.36
N ARG A 25 3.67 10.26 10.82
CA ARG A 25 4.10 11.10 11.95
C ARG A 25 4.97 12.26 11.49
N THR A 26 5.53 12.17 10.29
CA THR A 26 6.41 13.17 9.71
C THR A 26 6.10 13.43 8.23
N GLN A 27 6.58 14.56 7.70
CA GLN A 27 6.54 14.84 6.26
C GLN A 27 7.25 13.74 5.45
N LYS A 28 8.32 13.16 6.01
CA LYS A 28 9.04 12.05 5.38
C LYS A 28 8.15 10.81 5.23
N ASP A 29 7.40 10.44 6.28
CA ASP A 29 6.49 9.29 6.24
C ASP A 29 5.34 9.53 5.25
N PHE A 30 4.79 10.75 5.25
CA PHE A 30 3.76 11.16 4.29
C PHE A 30 4.25 10.99 2.85
N CYS A 31 5.42 11.55 2.55
CA CYS A 31 6.01 11.49 1.22
C CYS A 31 6.42 10.08 0.80
N GLN A 32 6.92 9.27 1.73
CA GLN A 32 7.18 7.85 1.46
C GLN A 32 5.89 7.12 1.07
N GLY A 33 4.82 7.30 1.86
CA GLY A 33 3.53 6.68 1.58
C GLY A 33 2.97 7.08 0.21
N LEU A 34 3.07 8.36 -0.16
CA LEU A 34 2.65 8.81 -1.49
C LEU A 34 3.52 8.24 -2.61
N LEU A 35 4.85 8.19 -2.46
CA LEU A 35 5.75 7.64 -3.49
C LEU A 35 5.52 6.15 -3.73
N GLN A 36 5.42 5.37 -2.65
CA GLN A 36 5.13 3.93 -2.72
C GLN A 36 3.72 3.69 -3.25
N GLY A 37 2.74 4.47 -2.77
CA GLY A 37 1.37 4.45 -3.25
C GLY A 37 1.26 4.76 -4.75
N ALA A 38 1.95 5.78 -5.26
CA ALA A 38 1.96 6.12 -6.68
C ALA A 38 2.49 4.97 -7.54
N ALA A 39 3.59 4.34 -7.13
CA ALA A 39 4.18 3.22 -7.86
C ALA A 39 3.26 2.00 -7.89
N PHE A 40 2.68 1.63 -6.74
CA PHE A 40 1.77 0.51 -6.67
C PHE A 40 0.46 0.77 -7.43
N ASN A 41 -0.13 1.97 -7.31
CA ASN A 41 -1.34 2.31 -8.06
C ASN A 41 -1.08 2.35 -9.58
N ARG A 42 0.10 2.78 -10.03
CA ARG A 42 0.47 2.67 -11.46
C ARG A 42 0.52 1.23 -11.91
N TYR A 43 1.07 0.35 -11.09
CA TYR A 43 1.08 -1.08 -11.36
C TYR A 43 -0.33 -1.67 -11.43
N LEU A 44 -1.25 -1.23 -10.56
CA LEU A 44 -2.68 -1.62 -10.61
C LEU A 44 -3.36 -1.10 -11.88
N GLU A 45 -3.17 0.15 -12.27
CA GLU A 45 -3.75 0.73 -13.50
C GLU A 45 -3.29 -0.05 -14.74
N GLN A 46 -2.00 -0.39 -14.82
CA GLN A 46 -1.45 -1.16 -15.94
C GLN A 46 -1.90 -2.62 -15.93
N THR A 47 -1.92 -3.26 -14.76
CA THR A 47 -2.20 -4.70 -14.64
C THR A 47 -3.69 -4.97 -14.69
N CYS A 48 -4.48 -4.21 -13.94
CA CYS A 48 -5.91 -4.43 -13.73
C CYS A 48 -6.80 -3.53 -14.60
N ALA A 49 -6.22 -2.63 -15.41
CA ALA A 49 -6.95 -1.67 -16.25
C ALA A 49 -7.87 -0.74 -15.44
N PHE A 50 -7.50 -0.45 -14.19
CA PHE A 50 -8.20 0.57 -13.40
C PHE A 50 -7.93 1.96 -13.95
N ASN A 51 -8.89 2.88 -13.81
CA ASN A 51 -8.90 4.15 -14.54
C ASN A 51 -9.43 5.34 -13.73
N GLU A 52 -9.31 5.33 -12.40
CA GLU A 52 -9.70 6.46 -11.53
C GLU A 52 -8.62 7.56 -11.47
N GLY A 53 -7.51 7.40 -12.19
CA GLY A 53 -6.43 8.40 -12.28
C GLY A 53 -5.72 8.66 -10.96
N VAL A 54 -5.61 7.64 -10.10
CA VAL A 54 -5.03 7.76 -8.75
C VAL A 54 -3.59 8.22 -8.83
N VAL A 55 -2.81 7.69 -9.78
CA VAL A 55 -1.40 8.03 -9.95
C VAL A 55 -1.21 9.51 -10.25
N GLU A 56 -2.04 10.07 -11.12
CA GLU A 56 -1.96 11.49 -11.49
C GLU A 56 -2.24 12.37 -10.27
N LYS A 57 -3.30 12.06 -9.51
CA LYS A 57 -3.66 12.79 -8.29
C LYS A 57 -2.54 12.75 -7.25
N ILE A 58 -1.93 11.58 -7.03
CA ILE A 58 -0.79 11.45 -6.11
C ILE A 58 0.39 12.28 -6.60
N THR A 59 0.71 12.22 -7.90
CA THR A 59 1.87 12.93 -8.48
C THR A 59 1.76 14.44 -8.26
N GLN A 60 0.57 15.01 -8.45
CA GLN A 60 0.33 16.44 -8.22
C GLN A 60 0.58 16.84 -6.76
N ILE A 61 0.26 15.98 -5.80
CA ILE A 61 0.53 16.21 -4.38
C ILE A 61 2.03 16.06 -4.10
N THR A 62 2.68 15.02 -4.61
CA THR A 62 4.12 14.79 -4.37
C THR A 62 5.00 15.90 -4.94
N ASP A 63 4.65 16.44 -6.11
CA ASP A 63 5.40 17.52 -6.76
C ASP A 63 5.38 18.81 -5.90
N ARG A 64 4.30 19.01 -5.15
CA ARG A 64 4.13 20.17 -4.26
C ARG A 64 4.74 19.93 -2.88
N GLN A 65 4.46 18.78 -2.27
CA GLN A 65 4.72 18.54 -0.84
C GLN A 65 6.02 17.78 -0.56
N CYS A 66 6.55 17.06 -1.55
CA CYS A 66 7.59 16.04 -1.33
C CYS A 66 8.89 16.29 -2.09
N LYS A 67 9.02 17.47 -2.71
CA LYS A 67 10.23 17.86 -3.42
C LYS A 67 11.43 17.84 -2.47
N ASN A 68 12.50 17.16 -2.88
CA ASN A 68 13.77 17.04 -2.16
C ASN A 68 13.71 16.30 -0.80
N VAL A 69 12.59 15.65 -0.45
CA VAL A 69 12.52 14.84 0.79
C VAL A 69 13.37 13.58 0.68
N PHE A 70 13.46 13.02 -0.52
CA PHE A 70 14.24 11.81 -0.83
C PHE A 70 15.16 12.08 -2.02
N THR A 71 16.30 11.38 -2.05
CA THR A 71 17.16 11.35 -3.24
C THR A 71 16.53 10.51 -4.35
N PRO A 72 16.93 10.68 -5.63
CA PRO A 72 16.44 9.84 -6.71
C PRO A 72 16.61 8.33 -6.46
N ALA A 73 17.75 7.91 -5.90
CA ALA A 73 18.00 6.52 -5.57
C ALA A 73 17.07 5.98 -4.46
N GLN A 74 16.75 6.82 -3.45
CA GLN A 74 15.77 6.45 -2.42
C GLN A 74 14.36 6.33 -2.99
N ILE A 75 13.97 7.24 -3.90
CA ILE A 75 12.69 7.19 -4.59
C ILE A 75 12.58 5.88 -5.39
N GLU A 76 13.60 5.55 -6.18
CA GLU A 76 13.64 4.30 -6.96
C GLU A 76 13.49 3.06 -6.07
N ALA A 77 14.25 3.01 -4.97
CA ALA A 77 14.20 1.89 -4.03
C ALA A 77 12.80 1.71 -3.41
N LEU A 78 12.19 2.81 -2.93
CA LEU A 78 10.85 2.78 -2.33
C LEU A 78 9.77 2.34 -3.33
N GLN A 79 9.84 2.86 -4.56
CA GLN A 79 8.90 2.50 -5.62
C GLN A 79 9.06 1.03 -6.02
N LYS A 80 10.30 0.55 -6.12
CA LYS A 80 10.61 -0.85 -6.43
C LYS A 80 10.06 -1.79 -5.38
N GLU A 81 10.26 -1.49 -4.09
CA GLU A 81 9.71 -2.26 -2.97
C GLU A 81 8.19 -2.46 -3.12
N ALA A 82 7.45 -1.36 -3.29
CA ALA A 82 5.99 -1.40 -3.38
C ALA A 82 5.49 -2.21 -4.60
N VAL A 83 6.19 -2.12 -5.73
CA VAL A 83 5.83 -2.86 -6.94
C VAL A 83 6.18 -4.35 -6.82
N ASP A 84 7.30 -4.68 -6.19
CA ASP A 84 7.72 -6.07 -6.05
C ASP A 84 6.82 -6.85 -5.07
N ASP A 85 6.32 -6.20 -4.01
CA ASP A 85 5.26 -6.75 -3.16
C ASP A 85 3.98 -7.02 -3.96
N GLY A 86 3.57 -6.07 -4.80
CA GLY A 86 2.45 -6.23 -5.72
C GLY A 86 2.59 -7.42 -6.66
N LYS A 87 3.76 -7.59 -7.28
CA LYS A 87 4.07 -8.73 -8.15
C LYS A 87 4.02 -10.05 -7.39
N MET A 88 4.52 -10.08 -6.15
CA MET A 88 4.49 -11.28 -5.31
C MET A 88 3.04 -11.73 -5.05
N LEU A 89 2.17 -10.78 -4.70
CA LEU A 89 0.75 -11.06 -4.46
C LEU A 89 0.03 -11.47 -5.75
N LEU A 90 0.31 -10.80 -6.88
CA LEU A 90 -0.22 -11.18 -8.19
C LEU A 90 0.15 -12.62 -8.54
N ASN A 91 1.43 -13.00 -8.38
CA ASN A 91 1.91 -14.34 -8.69
C ASN A 91 1.28 -15.40 -7.77
N ARG A 92 0.98 -15.05 -6.52
CA ARG A 92 0.37 -15.97 -5.55
C ARG A 92 -1.11 -16.23 -5.83
N TYR A 93 -1.88 -15.18 -6.12
CA TYR A 93 -3.34 -15.27 -6.19
C TYR A 93 -3.90 -15.28 -7.62
N GLY A 94 -3.08 -14.91 -8.60
CA GLY A 94 -3.50 -14.72 -9.98
C GLY A 94 -4.22 -13.39 -10.20
N LYS A 95 -4.30 -12.98 -11.47
CA LYS A 95 -4.77 -11.65 -11.88
C LYS A 95 -6.20 -11.33 -11.42
N GLY A 96 -7.13 -12.28 -11.55
CA GLY A 96 -8.54 -12.04 -11.20
C GLY A 96 -8.73 -11.65 -9.74
N GLN A 97 -8.27 -12.50 -8.82
CA GLN A 97 -8.36 -12.26 -7.38
C GLN A 97 -7.55 -11.04 -6.96
N PHE A 98 -6.31 -10.91 -7.47
CA PHE A 98 -5.46 -9.75 -7.17
C PHE A 98 -6.14 -8.43 -7.51
N CYS A 99 -6.75 -8.32 -8.69
CA CYS A 99 -7.45 -7.10 -9.09
C CYS A 99 -8.71 -6.90 -8.25
N GLN A 100 -9.51 -7.95 -8.03
CA GLN A 100 -10.71 -7.84 -7.19
C GLN A 100 -10.41 -7.32 -5.78
N ASP A 101 -9.35 -7.81 -5.15
CA ASP A 101 -8.97 -7.43 -3.79
C ASP A 101 -8.40 -6.01 -3.69
N ASN A 102 -7.75 -5.53 -4.74
CA ASN A 102 -7.13 -4.20 -4.75
C ASN A 102 -8.07 -3.10 -5.24
N PHE A 103 -9.17 -3.43 -5.93
CA PHE A 103 -10.08 -2.41 -6.46
C PHE A 103 -10.67 -1.47 -5.39
N PRO A 104 -11.16 -1.96 -4.22
CA PRO A 104 -11.67 -1.08 -3.18
C PRO A 104 -10.62 -0.10 -2.67
N GLY A 105 -9.41 -0.58 -2.37
CA GLY A 105 -8.31 0.27 -1.90
C GLY A 105 -7.85 1.29 -2.95
N TYR A 106 -7.81 0.89 -4.23
CA TYR A 106 -7.53 1.78 -5.35
C TYR A 106 -8.57 2.91 -5.43
N ARG A 107 -9.87 2.58 -5.34
CA ARG A 107 -10.95 3.56 -5.37
C ARG A 107 -10.90 4.52 -4.18
N ASP A 108 -10.69 4.00 -2.97
CA ASP A 108 -10.61 4.81 -1.75
C ASP A 108 -9.40 5.76 -1.80
N ALA A 109 -8.26 5.29 -2.31
CA ALA A 109 -7.11 6.15 -2.57
C ALA A 109 -7.46 7.28 -3.56
N GLY A 110 -8.20 6.98 -4.63
CA GLY A 110 -8.65 7.98 -5.60
C GLY A 110 -9.54 9.07 -5.01
N ILE A 111 -10.45 8.70 -4.11
CA ILE A 111 -11.32 9.63 -3.38
C ILE A 111 -10.47 10.49 -2.45
N LEU A 112 -9.65 9.86 -1.61
CA LEU A 112 -8.82 10.56 -0.63
C LEU A 112 -7.88 11.56 -1.31
N MET A 113 -7.22 11.18 -2.40
CA MET A 113 -6.30 12.09 -3.10
C MET A 113 -7.02 13.28 -3.72
N GLU A 114 -8.24 13.09 -4.24
CA GLU A 114 -9.03 14.22 -4.73
C GLU A 114 -9.44 15.16 -3.59
N GLU A 115 -9.83 14.64 -2.42
CA GLU A 115 -10.12 15.47 -1.26
C GLU A 115 -8.90 16.29 -0.80
N LEU A 116 -7.71 15.67 -0.73
CA LEU A 116 -6.47 16.37 -0.38
C LEU A 116 -6.15 17.49 -1.39
N ARG A 117 -6.31 17.20 -2.68
CA ARG A 117 -6.09 18.16 -3.76
C ARG A 117 -7.04 19.35 -3.68
N GLN A 118 -8.31 19.12 -3.37
CA GLN A 118 -9.32 20.18 -3.17
C GLN A 118 -9.04 21.04 -1.93
N ARG A 119 -8.33 20.49 -0.93
CA ARG A 119 -7.85 21.23 0.24
C ARG A 119 -6.53 21.98 0.00
N GLY A 120 -6.01 21.96 -1.23
CA GLY A 120 -4.82 22.70 -1.62
C GLY A 120 -3.49 21.98 -1.33
N LEU A 121 -3.52 20.68 -1.05
CA LEU A 121 -2.31 19.85 -0.99
C LEU A 121 -1.81 19.48 -2.37
#